data_AF-A0A6P3Z6V0-F1
#
_entry.id   AF-A0A6P3Z6V0-F1
#
_cell.length_a   1.000
_cell.length_b   1.000
_cell.length_c   1.000
_cell.angle_alpha   90.00
_cell.angle_beta   90.00
_cell.angle_gamma   90.00
#
_symmetry.space_group_name_H-M   'P 1'
#
loop_
_entity.id
_entity.type
_entity.pdbx_description
1 polymer ?
#
loop_
_entity_poly.entity_id
_entity_poly.type
_entity_poly.pdbx_seq_one_letter_code
_entity_poly.pdbx_strand_id
1 'polypeptide(L)'
;MNTKDGITVICSKRGGNPSANSHCEWLLTVPLKPDVINFSFIPITSLLKGVPGKGFLSHAINLYLRYKPPIADLAYFLDFQTHKIWAPIYKGCVES
;
A
#
# COMPACT_ATOMS: atom_id res chain seq x y z
N MET A 1 18.25 23.06 -1.76
CA MET A 1 18.09 22.42 -3.08
C MET A 1 19.23 22.93 -3.94
N ASN A 2 20.16 22.06 -4.35
CA ASN A 2 21.27 22.46 -5.22
C ASN A 2 20.88 22.07 -6.65
N THR A 3 20.41 23.05 -7.42
CA THR A 3 19.97 22.88 -8.81
C THR A 3 21.10 23.31 -9.72
N LYS A 4 21.91 22.34 -10.16
CA LYS A 4 22.61 22.45 -11.44
C LYS A 4 21.91 21.50 -12.41
N ASP A 5 21.55 22.03 -13.57
CA ASP A 5 21.04 21.29 -14.75
C ASP A 5 19.63 20.70 -14.67
N GLY A 6 18.71 21.32 -13.92
CA GLY A 6 17.31 20.84 -13.85
C GLY A 6 17.13 19.57 -13.00
N ILE A 7 18.16 19.18 -12.26
CA ILE A 7 18.13 18.06 -11.32
C ILE A 7 17.63 18.56 -9.96
N THR A 8 16.57 17.92 -9.44
CA THR A 8 16.09 18.13 -8.08
C THR A 8 16.63 17.02 -7.17
N VAL A 9 17.46 17.39 -6.20
CA VAL A 9 17.95 16.45 -5.19
C VAL A 9 17.05 16.53 -3.95
N ILE A 10 16.45 15.40 -3.59
CA ILE A 10 15.64 15.24 -2.37
C ILE A 10 16.43 14.36 -1.41
N CYS A 11 16.78 14.92 -0.25
CA CYS A 11 17.44 14.18 0.82
C CYS A 11 16.42 13.88 1.93
N SER A 12 16.31 12.62 2.33
CA SER A 12 15.52 12.21 3.48
C SER A 12 16.43 11.54 4.53
N LYS A 13 16.15 11.79 5.81
CA LYS A 13 16.84 11.20 6.95
C LYS A 13 15.84 10.41 7.79
N ARG A 14 16.22 9.22 8.26
CA ARG A 14 15.39 8.39 9.15
C ARG A 14 16.11 8.11 10.47
N GLY A 15 15.47 8.43 11.58
CA GLY A 15 16.13 8.45 12.89
C GLY A 15 17.10 9.63 13.03
N GLY A 16 17.75 9.70 14.20
CA GLY A 16 18.58 10.83 14.61
C GLY A 16 17.81 12.14 14.71
N ASN A 17 18.55 13.25 14.66
CA ASN A 17 18.01 14.60 14.57
C ASN A 17 17.99 15.06 13.09
N PRO A 18 16.81 15.08 12.43
CA PRO A 18 16.73 15.42 11.01
C PRO A 18 17.23 16.84 10.69
N SER A 19 17.16 17.75 11.67
CA SER A 19 17.58 19.14 11.56
C SER A 19 19.09 19.35 11.63
N ALA A 20 19.91 18.30 11.82
CA ALA A 20 21.37 18.43 11.79
C ALA A 20 21.87 18.92 10.42
N ASN A 21 22.88 19.80 10.42
CA ASN A 21 23.28 20.57 9.24
C ASN A 21 24.15 19.75 8.27
N SER A 22 24.82 18.71 8.75
CA SER A 22 25.63 17.81 7.94
C SER A 22 25.30 16.33 8.17
N HIS A 23 25.71 15.48 7.23
CA HIS A 23 25.59 14.03 7.39
C HIS A 23 26.38 13.52 8.60
N CYS A 24 27.60 14.04 8.80
CA CYS A 24 28.47 13.62 9.90
C CYS A 24 27.85 13.97 11.26
N GLU A 25 27.29 15.17 11.41
CA GLU A 25 26.57 15.57 12.63
C GLU A 25 25.33 14.72 12.84
N TRP A 26 24.53 14.50 11.80
CA TRP A 26 23.33 13.67 11.87
C TRP A 26 23.67 12.23 12.30
N LEU A 27 24.72 11.64 11.73
CA LEU A 27 25.13 10.26 11.98
C LEU A 27 25.40 10.02 13.47
N LEU A 28 26.03 10.98 14.16
CA LEU A 28 26.29 10.90 15.60
C LEU A 28 25.02 10.89 16.45
N THR A 29 23.91 11.41 15.92
CA THR A 29 22.61 11.44 16.62
C THR A 29 21.77 10.19 16.40
N VAL A 30 22.06 9.38 15.37
CA VAL A 30 21.28 8.18 15.03
C VAL A 30 21.24 7.18 16.19
N PRO A 31 22.35 6.84 16.88
CA PRO A 31 22.30 5.91 18.01
C PRO A 31 21.44 6.40 19.19
N LEU A 32 21.31 7.71 19.38
CA LEU A 32 20.51 8.31 20.45
C LEU A 32 19.01 8.30 20.15
N LYS A 33 18.65 8.33 18.86
CA LYS A 33 17.26 8.33 18.41
C LYS A 33 17.10 7.42 17.17
N PRO A 34 17.27 6.10 17.31
CA PRO A 34 17.22 5.18 16.18
C PRO A 34 15.80 5.09 15.61
N ASP A 35 15.71 4.79 14.32
CA ASP A 35 14.45 4.49 13.63
C ASP A 35 14.66 3.30 12.68
N VAL A 36 13.58 2.65 12.30
CA VAL A 36 13.61 1.45 11.46
C VAL A 36 13.94 1.84 10.02
N ILE A 37 15.09 1.38 9.54
CA ILE A 37 15.57 1.65 8.17
C ILE A 37 15.22 0.53 7.19
N ASN A 38 14.93 -0.67 7.67
CA ASN A 38 14.62 -1.83 6.85
C ASN A 38 13.48 -2.64 7.46
N PHE A 39 12.59 -3.15 6.61
CA PHE A 39 11.40 -3.90 7.03
C PHE A 39 11.30 -5.21 6.25
N SER A 40 10.89 -6.26 6.95
CA SER A 40 10.40 -7.49 6.33
C SER A 40 8.92 -7.62 6.65
N PHE A 41 8.11 -7.77 5.61
CA PHE A 41 6.66 -7.82 5.74
C PHE A 41 6.13 -9.23 5.57
N ILE A 42 5.14 -9.57 6.38
CA ILE A 42 4.29 -10.74 6.17
C ILE A 42 2.87 -10.26 5.83
N PRO A 43 2.16 -10.91 4.89
CA PRO A 43 0.78 -10.55 4.61
C PRO A 43 -0.09 -10.73 5.86
N ILE A 44 -0.99 -9.78 6.15
CA ILE A 44 -1.91 -9.86 7.29
C ILE A 44 -2.79 -11.14 7.25
N THR A 45 -3.03 -11.67 6.05
CA THR A 45 -3.74 -12.93 5.83
C THR A 45 -3.05 -14.14 6.48
N SER A 46 -1.76 -14.04 6.80
CA SER A 46 -1.01 -15.07 7.55
C SER A 46 -1.52 -15.20 8.99
N LEU A 47 -2.09 -14.14 9.55
CA LEU A 47 -2.67 -14.12 10.90
C LEU A 47 -4.11 -14.68 10.94
N LEU A 48 -4.80 -14.75 9.78
CA LEU A 48 -6.21 -15.14 9.68
C LEU A 48 -6.42 -16.65 9.45
N LYS A 49 -5.62 -17.51 10.10
CA LYS A 49 -5.77 -18.97 9.95
C LYS A 49 -7.14 -19.41 10.45
N GLY A 50 -7.86 -20.21 9.65
CA GLY A 50 -9.18 -20.73 10.01
C GLY A 50 -10.35 -19.74 9.85
N VAL A 51 -10.10 -18.50 9.41
CA VAL A 51 -11.17 -17.51 9.20
C VAL A 51 -11.83 -17.74 7.83
N PRO A 52 -13.17 -17.95 7.77
CA PRO A 52 -13.91 -18.01 6.52
C PRO A 52 -13.70 -16.74 5.69
N GLY A 53 -13.56 -16.87 4.37
CA GLY A 53 -13.40 -15.71 3.48
C GLY A 53 -11.99 -15.11 3.41
N LYS A 54 -10.98 -15.69 4.08
CA LYS A 54 -9.56 -15.29 3.92
C LYS A 54 -9.11 -15.24 2.45
N GLY A 55 -9.64 -16.12 1.60
CA GLY A 55 -9.35 -16.15 0.16
C GLY A 55 -9.71 -14.84 -0.55
N PHE A 56 -10.85 -14.22 -0.18
CA PHE A 56 -11.29 -12.95 -0.76
C PHE A 56 -10.37 -11.80 -0.38
N LEU A 57 -9.94 -11.74 0.89
CA LEU A 57 -9.00 -10.71 1.33
C LEU A 57 -7.64 -10.85 0.63
N SER A 58 -7.11 -12.07 0.52
CA SER A 58 -5.89 -12.33 -0.25
C SER A 58 -6.03 -11.88 -1.71
N HIS A 59 -7.18 -12.15 -2.33
CA HIS A 59 -7.45 -11.75 -3.71
C HIS A 59 -7.51 -10.22 -3.86
N ALA A 60 -8.24 -9.51 -2.99
CA ALA A 60 -8.33 -8.06 -3.00
C ALA A 60 -6.95 -7.39 -2.78
N ILE A 61 -6.14 -7.91 -1.86
CA ILE A 61 -4.77 -7.42 -1.62
C ILE A 61 -3.91 -7.61 -2.88
N ASN A 62 -3.95 -8.78 -3.52
CA ASN A 62 -3.18 -9.05 -4.74
C ASN A 62 -3.58 -8.11 -5.88
N LEU A 63 -4.88 -7.85 -6.05
CA LEU A 63 -5.38 -6.88 -7.02
C LEU A 63 -4.87 -5.47 -6.72
N TYR A 64 -4.93 -5.02 -5.46
CA TYR A 64 -4.41 -3.72 -5.06
C TYR A 64 -2.90 -3.60 -5.32
N LEU A 65 -2.11 -4.63 -4.99
CA LEU A 65 -0.66 -4.60 -5.21
C LEU A 65 -0.30 -4.62 -6.70
N ARG A 66 -1.08 -5.31 -7.53
CA ARG A 66 -0.82 -5.42 -8.98
C ARG A 66 -1.18 -4.15 -9.75
N TYR A 67 -2.26 -3.48 -9.36
CA TYR A 67 -2.80 -2.35 -10.12
C TYR A 67 -2.61 -0.99 -9.44
N LYS A 68 -2.35 -0.97 -8.12
CA LYS A 68 -2.19 0.19 -7.23
C LYS A 68 -2.61 1.52 -7.88
N PRO A 69 -3.93 1.75 -8.04
CA PRO A 69 -4.40 2.98 -8.65
C PRO A 69 -3.97 4.20 -7.81
N PRO A 70 -3.88 5.40 -8.42
CA PRO A 70 -3.79 6.64 -7.66
C PRO A 70 -4.86 6.68 -6.58
N ILE A 71 -4.56 7.26 -5.41
CA ILE A 71 -5.48 7.20 -4.28
C ILE A 71 -6.84 7.86 -4.58
N ALA A 72 -6.85 8.87 -5.45
CA ALA A 72 -8.06 9.51 -5.95
C ALA A 72 -8.96 8.53 -6.72
N ASP A 73 -8.38 7.53 -7.39
CA ASP A 73 -9.08 6.58 -8.25
C ASP A 73 -9.42 5.27 -7.54
N LEU A 74 -9.03 5.13 -6.26
CA LEU A 74 -9.21 3.90 -5.49
C LEU A 74 -10.69 3.53 -5.34
N ALA A 75 -11.57 4.51 -5.17
CA ALA A 75 -13.01 4.30 -5.07
C ALA A 75 -13.58 3.67 -6.36
N TYR A 76 -13.19 4.21 -7.53
CA TYR A 76 -13.61 3.67 -8.82
C TYR A 76 -13.09 2.24 -9.03
N PHE A 77 -11.81 2.00 -8.71
CA PHE A 77 -11.22 0.67 -8.82
C PHE A 77 -12.01 -0.39 -8.04
N LEU A 78 -12.44 -0.08 -6.81
CA LEU A 78 -13.23 -0.98 -5.96
C LEU A 78 -14.63 -1.25 -6.54
N ASP A 79 -15.25 -0.25 -7.15
CA ASP A 79 -16.58 -0.35 -7.77
C ASP A 79 -16.63 -1.30 -8.97
N PHE A 80 -15.53 -1.42 -9.73
CA PHE A 80 -15.42 -2.30 -10.91
C PHE A 80 -15.01 -3.74 -10.58
N GLN A 81 -14.68 -4.07 -9.33
CA GLN A 81 -14.32 -5.45 -8.94
C GLN A 81 -15.55 -6.37 -8.77
N THR A 82 -16.76 -5.83 -8.81
CA THR A 82 -17.98 -6.63 -8.73
C THR A 82 -18.51 -6.95 -10.13
N HIS A 83 -18.94 -8.20 -10.35
CA HIS A 83 -19.72 -8.52 -11.54
C HIS A 83 -21.01 -7.70 -11.49
N LYS A 84 -21.07 -6.60 -12.26
CA LYS A 84 -22.30 -5.85 -12.45
C LYS A 84 -23.25 -6.71 -13.27
N ILE A 85 -24.23 -7.32 -12.61
CA ILE A 85 -25.35 -8.01 -13.26
C ILE A 85 -26.11 -6.95 -14.05
N TRP A 86 -26.00 -6.98 -15.37
CA TRP A 86 -26.53 -5.92 -16.25
C TRP A 86 -27.98 -6.16 -16.70
N ALA A 87 -28.61 -7.26 -16.27
CA ALA A 87 -30.01 -7.55 -16.52
C ALA A 87 -30.61 -8.45 -15.42
N PRO A 88 -31.91 -8.34 -15.12
CA PRO A 88 -32.59 -9.22 -14.17
C PRO A 88 -32.42 -10.69 -14.59
N ILE A 89 -32.07 -11.54 -13.63
CA ILE A 89 -32.07 -12.99 -13.84
C ILE A 89 -33.55 -13.41 -13.97
N TYR A 90 -33.96 -13.80 -15.17
CA TYR A 90 -35.30 -14.32 -15.42
C TYR A 90 -35.49 -15.63 -14.64
N LYS A 91 -36.18 -15.56 -13.49
CA LYS A 91 -36.71 -16.74 -12.81
C LYS A 91 -38.04 -17.12 -13.46
N GLY A 92 -37.96 -17.77 -14.61
CA GLY A 92 -39.12 -18.37 -15.25
C GLY A 92 -38.73 -19.67 -15.92
N CYS A 93 -38.98 -20.78 -15.21
CA CYS A 93 -39.64 -22.00 -15.70
C CYS A 93 -39.26 -23.18 -14.78
N VAL A 94 -40.05 -23.39 -13.72
CA VAL A 94 -40.61 -24.71 -13.39
C VAL A 94 -42.02 -24.40 -12.88
N GLU A 95 -42.97 -24.31 -13.81
CA GLU A 95 -44.32 -24.79 -13.55
C GLU A 95 -44.28 -26.30 -13.74
N SER A 96 -44.57 -27.04 -12.66
CA SER A 96 -45.22 -28.35 -12.64
C SER A 96 -45.68 -28.60 -11.21
#